data_AF-A0A537LYW1-F1
#
_entry.id   AF-A0A537LYW1-F1
#
_cell.length_a   1.000
_cell.length_b   1.000
_cell.length_c   1.000
_cell.angle_alpha   90.00
_cell.angle_beta   90.00
_cell.angle_gamma   90.00
#
_symmetry.space_group_name_H-M   'P 1'
#
loop_
_entity.id
_entity.type
_entity.pdbx_description
1 polymer ?
#
loop_
_entity_poly.entity_id
_entity_poly.type
_entity_poly.pdbx_seq_one_letter_code
_entity_poly.pdbx_strand_id
1 'polypeptide(L)' 'MHKHLTCECGHMTHADSDEEMVRKAQEHMRAAHGKTITREEVLKMAKEAKH' A
#
# COMPACT_ATOMS: atom_id res chain seq x y z
N MET A 1 12.23 -6.64 -6.82
CA MET A 1 11.59 -7.30 -5.66
C MET A 1 10.11 -7.02 -5.79
N HIS A 2 9.28 -8.03 -6.04
CA HIS A 2 7.83 -7.83 -6.10
C HIS A 2 7.30 -7.62 -4.67
N LYS A 3 6.59 -6.52 -4.45
CA LYS A 3 5.98 -6.15 -3.18
C LYS A 3 4.47 -6.19 -3.34
N HIS A 4 3.81 -6.75 -2.34
CA HIS A 4 2.37 -6.86 -2.30
C HIS A 4 1.86 -6.24 -1.00
N LEU A 5 0.83 -5.42 -1.12
CA LEU A 5 0.13 -4.81 -0.01
C LEU A 5 -1.33 -5.24 -0.11
N THR A 6 -1.84 -5.87 0.93
CA THR A 6 -3.26 -6.22 1.03
C THR A 6 -3.90 -5.26 2.02
N CYS A 7 -4.88 -4.50 1.55
CA CYS A 7 -5.72 -3.69 2.42
C CYS A 7 -6.81 -4.58 3.06
N GLU A 8 -7.22 -4.24 4.28
CA GLU A 8 -8.29 -4.93 5.00
C GLU A 8 -9.64 -4.93 4.26
N CYS A 9 -9.83 -4.01 3.32
CA CYS A 9 -11.01 -3.99 2.43
C CYS A 9 -10.98 -5.07 1.34
N GLY A 10 -9.91 -5.86 1.25
CA GLY A 10 -9.70 -6.90 0.24
C GLY A 10 -8.97 -6.41 -1.02
N HIS A 11 -8.61 -5.12 -1.10
CA HIS A 11 -7.84 -4.60 -2.24
C HIS A 11 -6.37 -5.03 -2.14
N MET A 12 -5.85 -5.63 -3.20
CA MET A 12 -4.45 -6.02 -3.31
C MET A 12 -3.71 -5.09 -4.28
N THR A 13 -2.61 -4.51 -3.80
CA THR A 13 -1.74 -3.63 -4.58
C THR A 13 -0.40 -4.31 -4.81
N HIS A 14 0.01 -4.38 -6.07
CA HIS A 14 1.30 -4.92 -6.49
C HIS A 14 2.22 -3.79 -6.96
N ALA A 15 3.49 -3.85 -6.58
CA ALA A 15 4.51 -2.90 -7.03
C ALA A 15 5.91 -3.51 -7.05
N ASP A 16 6.76 -3.00 -7.93
CA ASP A 16 8.17 -3.42 -8.03
C ASP A 16 9.14 -2.56 -7.20
N SER A 17 8.64 -1.42 -6.68
CA SER A 17 9.39 -0.46 -5.88
C SER A 17 8.57 0.09 -4.72
N ASP A 18 9.25 0.64 -3.71
CA ASP A 18 8.61 1.31 -2.58
C ASP A 18 7.80 2.53 -3.00
N GLU A 19 8.32 3.29 -3.97
CA GLU A 19 7.67 4.51 -4.43
C GLU A 19 6.37 4.20 -5.18
N GLU A 20 6.39 3.16 -6.02
CA GLU A 20 5.19 2.71 -6.72
C GLU A 20 4.15 2.15 -5.75
N MET A 21 4.58 1.41 -4.73
CA MET A 21 3.71 0.92 -3.66
C MET A 21 3.05 2.06 -2.89
N VAL A 22 3.84 3.06 -2.49
CA VAL A 22 3.35 4.25 -1.77
C VAL A 22 2.34 5.02 -2.59
N ARG A 23 2.65 5.28 -3.86
CA ARG A 23 1.74 5.98 -4.77
C ARG A 23 0.40 5.25 -4.91
N LYS A 24 0.44 3.95 -5.22
CA LYS A 24 -0.77 3.15 -5.43
C LYS A 24 -1.60 3.02 -4.15
N ALA A 25 -0.97 2.79 -3.00
CA ALA A 25 -1.65 2.68 -1.71
C ALA A 25 -2.29 4.02 -1.30
N GLN A 26 -1.60 5.14 -1.48
CA GLN A 26 -2.17 6.47 -1.18
C GLN A 26 -3.34 6.81 -2.10
N GLU A 27 -3.24 6.49 -3.39
CA GLU A 27 -4.33 6.66 -4.34
C GLU A 27 -5.55 5.82 -3.93
N HIS A 28 -5.34 4.55 -3.58
CA HIS A 28 -6.39 3.68 -3.08
C HIS A 28 -7.03 4.22 -1.80
N MET A 29 -6.23 4.60 -0.80
CA MET A 29 -6.76 5.11 0.47
C MET A 29 -7.55 6.40 0.28
N ARG A 30 -7.12 7.28 -0.63
CA ARG A 30 -7.83 8.50 -0.96
C ARG A 30 -9.14 8.21 -1.71
N ALA A 31 -9.12 7.31 -2.68
CA ALA A 31 -10.29 7.02 -3.53
C ALA A 31 -11.33 6.12 -2.85
N ALA A 32 -10.89 5.06 -2.16
CA ALA A 32 -11.78 4.06 -1.55
C ALA A 32 -12.18 4.42 -0.11
N HIS A 33 -11.31 5.12 0.63
CA HIS A 33 -11.53 5.40 2.05
C HIS A 33 -11.61 6.90 2.36
N GLY A 34 -11.33 7.79 1.41
CA GLY A 34 -11.24 9.23 1.67
C GLY A 34 -10.14 9.61 2.67
N LYS A 35 -9.18 8.71 2.92
CA LYS A 35 -8.12 8.85 3.91
C LYS A 35 -6.79 9.12 3.25
N THR A 36 -5.93 9.85 3.95
CA THR A 36 -4.53 10.06 3.53
C THR A 36 -3.65 9.31 4.50
N ILE A 37 -2.75 8.47 3.98
CA ILE A 37 -1.75 7.75 4.78
C ILE A 37 -0.35 8.18 4.38
N THR A 38 0.58 8.12 5.33
CA THR A 38 1.96 8.53 5.08
C THR A 38 2.74 7.45 4.34
N ARG A 39 3.86 7.83 3.71
CA ARG A 39 4.79 6.88 3.07
C ARG A 39 5.23 5.81 4.04
N GLU A 40 5.60 6.19 5.26
CA GLU A 40 6.11 5.26 6.28
C GLU A 40 5.06 4.23 6.68
N GLU A 41 3.81 4.65 6.83
CA GLU A 41 2.70 3.73 7.12
C GLU A 41 2.48 2.74 5.98
N VAL A 42 2.48 3.18 4.72
CA VAL A 42 2.38 2.27 3.56
C VAL A 42 3.51 1.24 3.59
N LEU A 43 4.75 1.71 3.81
CA LEU A 43 5.93 0.84 3.80
C LEU A 43 5.93 -0.13 4.98
N LYS A 44 5.37 0.26 6.12
CA LYS A 44 5.16 -0.62 7.27
C LYS A 44 4.15 -1.72 6.92
N MET A 45 2.99 -1.35 6.40
CA MET A 45 1.95 -2.31 5.98
C MET A 45 2.46 -3.28 4.90
N ALA A 46 3.24 -2.78 3.94
CA ALA A 46 3.87 -3.58 2.88
C ALA A 46 4.96 -4.54 3.38
N LYS A 47 5.69 -4.16 4.45
CA LYS A 47 6.68 -5.03 5.08
C LYS A 47 6.04 -6.12 5.92
N GLU A 48 4.94 -5.83 6.61
CA GLU A 48 4.23 -6.79 7.46
C GLU A 48 3.55 -7.90 6.64
N ALA A 49 3.26 -7.66 5.35
CA ALA A 49 2.73 -8.66 4.42
C ALA A 49 3.75 -9.75 3.97
N LYS A 50 4.98 -9.77 4.52
CA LYS A 50 6.04 -10.74 4.19
C LYS A 50 6.12 -11.98 5.10
N HIS A 51 5.10 -12.27 5.91
CA HIS A 51 5.09 -13.45 6.79
C HIS A 51 4.02 -14.46 6.40
#